data_AF-X1V683-F1
#
_entry.id   AF-X1V683-F1
#
_cell.length_a   1.000
_cell.length_b   1.000
_cell.length_c   1.000
_cell.angle_alpha   90.00
_cell.angle_beta   90.00
_cell.angle_gamma   90.00
#
_symmetry.space_group_name_H-M   'P 1'
#
loop_
_entity.id
_entity.type
_entity.pdbx_description
1 polymer ?
#
loop_
_entity_poly.entity_id
_entity_poly.type
_entity_poly.pdbx_seq_one_letter_code
_entity_poly.pdbx_strand_id
1 'polypeptide(L)' 'NKFEVWHSITKDKRSLYETKDKKLTDDSIIRIAEKEYDCILTKKDIEQMSNNFGLYLQKYKMIL' A
#
# COMPACT_ATOMS: atom_id res chain seq x y z
N ASN A 1 2.50 -12.43 4.13
CA ASN A 1 3.00 -11.34 5.00
C ASN A 1 2.31 -10.04 4.58
N LYS A 2 1.54 -9.37 5.46
CA LYS A 2 0.67 -8.23 5.08
C LYS A 2 1.44 -7.02 4.53
N PHE A 3 2.60 -6.72 5.11
CA PHE A 3 3.43 -5.59 4.69
C PHE A 3 4.02 -5.78 3.30
N GLU A 4 4.52 -6.97 2.98
CA GLU A 4 5.06 -7.28 1.65
C GLU A 4 4.00 -7.16 0.56
N VAL A 5 2.77 -7.60 0.84
CA VAL A 5 1.64 -7.49 -0.09
C VAL A 5 1.28 -6.03 -0.33
N TRP A 6 1.04 -5.27 0.76
CA TRP A 6 0.77 -3.83 0.65
C TRP A 6 1.90 -3.08 -0.06
N HIS A 7 3.16 -3.37 0.26
CA HIS A 7 4.32 -2.73 -0.35
C HIS A 7 4.44 -3.09 -1.83
N SER A 8 4.20 -4.35 -2.21
CA SER A 8 4.21 -4.78 -3.62
C SER A 8 3.14 -4.05 -4.42
N ILE A 9 1.90 -3.99 -3.92
CA ILE A 9 0.77 -3.31 -4.58
C ILE A 9 1.04 -1.80 -4.74
N THR A 10 1.54 -1.15 -3.68
CA THR A 10 1.77 0.31 -3.67
C THR A 10 3.02 0.73 -4.44
N LYS A 11 4.05 -0.12 -4.49
CA LYS A 11 5.30 0.14 -5.22
C LYS A 11 5.13 -0.08 -6.71
N ASP A 12 4.43 -1.14 -7.12
CA ASP A 12 4.48 -1.55 -8.53
C ASP A 12 3.71 -0.60 -9.45
N LYS A 13 2.69 0.16 -8.98
CA LYS A 13 1.85 1.09 -9.78
C LYS A 13 1.29 0.51 -11.11
N ARG A 14 1.63 -0.73 -11.49
CA ARG A 14 1.21 -1.43 -12.71
C ARG A 14 -0.29 -1.67 -12.71
N SER A 15 -0.90 -1.73 -11.54
CA SER A 15 -2.34 -1.81 -11.32
C SER A 15 -2.96 -0.46 -11.00
N LEU A 16 -2.55 0.63 -11.67
CA LEU A 16 -3.38 1.83 -11.74
C LEU A 16 -4.71 1.45 -12.42
N TYR A 17 -5.62 0.85 -11.65
CA TYR A 17 -7.03 0.73 -11.99
C TYR A 17 -7.59 2.14 -11.99
N GLU A 18 -7.52 2.74 -13.18
CA GLU A 18 -8.35 3.80 -13.77
C GLU A 18 -9.35 4.50 -12.83
N THR A 19 -8.87 5.15 -11.77
CA THR A 19 -9.53 6.38 -11.34
C THR A 19 -9.12 7.46 -12.34
N LYS A 20 -10.01 8.41 -12.67
CA LYS A 20 -9.64 9.58 -13.51
C LYS A 20 -8.36 10.27 -12.99
N ASP A 21 -8.14 10.18 -11.68
CA ASP A 21 -6.99 10.74 -10.96
C ASP A 21 -5.76 9.82 -10.88
N LYS A 22 -5.83 8.59 -11.41
CA LYS A 22 -4.74 7.59 -11.37
C LYS A 22 -4.16 7.41 -9.95
N LYS A 23 -5.04 7.32 -8.95
CA LYS A 23 -4.67 7.04 -7.55
C LYS A 23 -5.18 5.67 -7.13
N LEU A 24 -4.34 4.90 -6.44
CA LEU A 24 -4.78 3.72 -5.69
C LEU A 24 -5.58 4.18 -4.48
N THR A 25 -6.79 3.65 -4.34
CA THR A 25 -7.62 3.82 -3.15
C THR A 25 -7.43 2.63 -2.20
N ASP A 26 -7.70 2.82 -0.91
CA ASP A 26 -7.63 1.74 0.09
C ASP A 26 -8.49 0.54 -0.33
N ASP A 27 -9.72 0.78 -0.82
CA ASP A 27 -10.61 -0.28 -1.27
C ASP A 27 -10.01 -1.07 -2.46
N SER A 28 -9.27 -0.40 -3.34
CA SER A 28 -8.55 -1.07 -4.44
C SER A 28 -7.41 -1.93 -3.91
N ILE A 29 -6.65 -1.45 -2.93
CA ILE A 29 -5.56 -2.19 -2.30
C ILE A 29 -6.10 -3.44 -1.61
N ILE A 30 -7.19 -3.32 -0.86
CA ILE A 30 -7.85 -4.45 -0.17
C ILE A 30 -8.27 -5.50 -1.19
N ARG A 31 -8.96 -5.08 -2.26
CA ARG A 31 -9.44 -5.98 -3.31
C ARG A 31 -8.30 -6.70 -4.05
N ILE A 32 -7.21 -5.99 -4.37
CA ILE A 32 -6.05 -6.58 -5.05
C ILE A 32 -5.34 -7.57 -4.11
N ALA A 33 -5.16 -7.21 -2.83
CA ALA A 33 -4.53 -8.07 -1.85
C ALA A 33 -5.29 -9.40 -1.66
N GLU A 34 -6.63 -9.33 -1.61
CA GLU A 34 -7.47 -10.53 -1.54
C GLU A 34 -7.39 -11.36 -2.82
N LYS A 35 -7.49 -10.72 -3.99
CA LYS A 35 -7.58 -11.42 -5.28
C LYS A 35 -6.26 -12.02 -5.78
N GLU A 36 -5.16 -11.29 -5.64
CA GLU A 36 -3.87 -11.65 -6.25
C GLU A 36 -2.90 -12.29 -5.25
N TYR A 37 -3.08 -12.02 -3.95
CA TYR A 37 -2.13 -12.42 -2.91
C TYR A 37 -2.77 -13.27 -1.81
N ASP A 38 -4.06 -13.61 -1.93
CA ASP A 38 -4.85 -14.34 -0.92
C ASP A 38 -4.68 -13.75 0.50
N CYS A 39 -4.61 -12.42 0.56
CA CYS A 39 -4.24 -11.69 1.77
C CYS A 39 -5.35 -10.71 2.15
N ILE A 40 -5.97 -10.96 3.30
CA ILE A 40 -6.99 -10.09 3.86
C ILE A 40 -6.32 -8.87 4.49
N LEU A 41 -6.56 -7.70 3.88
CA LEU A 41 -6.17 -6.39 4.42
C LEU A 41 -7.39 -5.63 4.91
N THR A 42 -7.24 -4.92 6.01
CA THR A 42 -8.23 -3.97 6.52
C THR A 42 -7.76 -2.53 6.31
N LYS A 43 -8.68 -1.56 6.39
CA LYS A 43 -8.32 -0.13 6.36
C LYS A 43 -7.33 0.24 7.46
N LYS A 44 -7.47 -0.36 8.64
CA LYS A 44 -6.54 -0.17 9.77
C LYS A 44 -5.14 -0.70 9.45
N ASP A 45 -5.04 -1.84 8.79
CA ASP A 45 -3.75 -2.38 8.34
C ASP A 45 -3.06 -1.40 7.37
N ILE A 46 -3.82 -0.85 6.41
CA ILE A 46 -3.31 0.11 5.42
C ILE A 46 -2.82 1.40 6.10
N GLU A 47 -3.63 1.97 6.99
CA GLU A 47 -3.29 3.19 7.74
C GLU A 47 -2.02 2.99 8.58
N GLN A 48 -1.92 1.86 9.28
CA GLN A 48 -0.75 1.53 10.09
C GLN A 48 0.51 1.37 9.23
N MET A 49 0.42 0.68 8.09
CA MET A 49 1.57 0.50 7.19
C MET A 49 2.00 1.81 6.54
N SER A 50 1.04 2.64 6.12
CA SER A 50 1.30 3.97 5.55
C SER A 50 2.04 4.86 6.56
N ASN A 51 1.55 4.92 7.81
CA ASN A 51 2.19 5.69 8.88
C ASN A 51 3.61 5.18 9.20
N ASN A 52 3.77 3.86 9.34
CA ASN A 52 5.07 3.26 9.61
C ASN A 52 6.07 3.52 8.49
N PHE A 53 5.64 3.41 7.23
CA PHE A 53 6.48 3.68 6.07
C PHE A 53 6.83 5.16 5.93
N GLY A 54 5.88 6.06 6.22
CA GLY A 54 6.11 7.50 6.28
C GLY A 54 7.16 7.88 7.33
N LEU A 55 7.04 7.34 8.55
CA LEU A 55 8.02 7.53 9.61
C LEU A 55 9.40 6.97 9.24
N TYR A 56 9.44 5.81 8.59
CA TYR A 56 10.68 5.21 8.09
C TYR A 56 11.37 6.12 7.06
N LEU A 57 10.64 6.63 6.06
CA LEU A 57 11.16 7.56 5.06
C LEU A 57 11.63 8.88 5.67
N GLN A 58 10.89 9.41 6.65
CA GLN A 58 11.26 10.63 7.36
C GLN A 58 12.58 10.46 8.10
N LYS A 59 12.75 9.35 8.82
CA LYS A 59 14.02 9.02 9.50
C LYS A 59 15.16 8.87 8.49
N TYR A 60 14.94 8.17 7.38
CA TYR A 60 15.96 7.99 6.35
C TYR A 60 16.41 9.30 5.70
N LYS A 61 15.48 10.25 5.50
CA LYS A 61 15.79 11.58 4.95
C LYS A 61 16.55 12.50 5.91
N MET A 62 16.46 12.29 7.23
CA MET A 62 17.27 13.05 8.19
C MET A 62 18.72 12.57 8.27
N ILE A 63 18.99 11.35 7.79
CA ILE A 63 20.31 10.71 7.85
C ILE A 63 21.14 11.00 6.58
N LEU A 64 20.50 11.54 5.52
CA LEU A 64 21.13 11.97 4.26
C LEU A 64 21.32 13.49 4.23
#